data_AF-A0A1H7L1X3-F1
#
_entry.id   AF-A0A1H7L1X3-F1
#
_cell.length_a   1.000
_cell.length_b   1.000
_cell.length_c   1.000
_cell.angle_alpha   90.00
_cell.angle_beta   90.00
_cell.angle_gamma   90.00
#
_symmetry.space_group_name_H-M   'P 1'
#
loop_
_entity.id
_entity.type
_entity.pdbx_description
1 polymer ?
#
loop_
_entity_poly.entity_id
_entity_poly.type
_entity_poly.pdbx_seq_one_letter_code
_entity_poly.pdbx_strand_id
1 'polypeptide(L)' 'MTPENKQTFWLVWSPTSERPPRFRHGSEESATKEAERLARANPGQMFVVLEAKAARRVDDMVRTTFVDESEIPF' A
#
# COMPACT_ATOMS: atom_id res chain seq x y z
N MET A 1 -9.53 -19.74 13.55
CA MET A 1 -9.08 -19.19 12.26
C MET A 1 -7.91 -18.26 12.53
N THR A 2 -6.70 -18.68 12.18
CA THR A 2 -5.49 -17.89 12.42
C THR A 2 -5.34 -16.88 11.30
N PRO A 3 -5.10 -15.58 11.58
CA PRO A 3 -4.85 -14.62 10.53
C PRO A 3 -3.61 -15.00 9.73
N GLU A 4 -3.67 -14.82 8.41
CA GLU A 4 -2.53 -15.01 7.52
C GLU A 4 -1.61 -13.78 7.65
N ASN A 5 -0.32 -14.01 7.94
CA ASN A 5 0.69 -12.96 7.91
C ASN A 5 1.28 -12.84 6.50
N LYS A 6 1.33 -11.62 5.96
CA LYS A 6 1.96 -11.32 4.67
C LYS A 6 2.93 -10.15 4.80
N GLN A 7 3.90 -10.10 3.91
CA GLN A 7 4.78 -8.94 3.80
C GLN A 7 3.96 -7.66 3.49
N THR A 8 4.26 -6.57 4.21
CA THR A 8 3.68 -5.25 3.93
C THR A 8 4.03 -4.77 2.52
N PHE A 9 3.15 -3.94 1.96
CA PHE A 9 3.36 -3.32 0.65
C PHE A 9 2.82 -1.89 0.66
N TRP A 10 3.27 -1.10 -0.31
CA TRP A 10 2.91 0.31 -0.42
C TRP A 10 2.09 0.56 -1.69
N LEU A 11 1.12 1.47 -1.59
CA LEU A 11 0.33 1.96 -2.72
C LEU A 11 0.55 3.46 -2.88
N VAL A 12 0.52 3.92 -4.14
CA VAL A 12 0.40 5.34 -4.45
C VAL A 12 -1.04 5.64 -4.82
N TRP A 13 -1.75 6.31 -3.92
CA TRP A 13 -3.16 6.68 -4.08
C TRP A 13 -3.31 8.17 -4.38
N SER A 14 -4.22 8.53 -5.27
CA SER A 14 -4.57 9.93 -5.52
C SER A 14 -6.02 10.18 -5.07
N PRO A 15 -6.26 11.05 -4.07
CA PRO A 15 -7.62 11.45 -3.69
C PRO A 15 -8.31 12.31 -4.75
N THR A 16 -7.54 12.92 -5.65
CA THR A 16 -8.01 13.82 -6.70
C THR A 16 -8.23 13.12 -8.04
N SER A 17 -7.99 11.81 -8.12
CA SER A 17 -8.14 11.01 -9.34
C SER A 17 -9.23 9.97 -9.17
N GLU A 18 -10.01 9.72 -10.22
CA GLU A 18 -11.06 8.68 -10.23
C GLU A 18 -10.49 7.26 -10.35
N ARG A 19 -9.18 7.13 -10.60
CA ARG A 19 -8.55 5.83 -10.86
C ARG A 19 -8.00 5.21 -9.57
N PRO A 20 -8.38 3.97 -9.23
CA PRO A 20 -7.79 3.27 -8.09
C PRO A 20 -6.32 2.93 -8.34
N PRO A 21 -5.50 2.79 -7.28
CA PRO A 21 -4.11 2.39 -7.40
C PRO A 21 -3.99 0.98 -7.97
N ARG A 22 -3.05 0.77 -8.89
CA ARG A 22 -2.90 -0.50 -9.63
C ARG A 22 -1.61 -1.27 -9.33
N PHE A 23 -0.65 -0.65 -8.67
CA PHE A 23 0.68 -1.22 -8.44
C PHE A 23 1.01 -1.27 -6.95
N ARG A 24 1.50 -2.43 -6.48
CA ARG A 24 2.00 -2.64 -5.12
C ARG A 24 3.51 -2.50 -5.13
N HIS A 25 4.02 -1.48 -4.46
CA HIS A 25 5.45 -1.28 -4.27
C HIS A 25 5.95 -2.16 -3.14
N GLY A 26 7.17 -2.67 -3.27
CA GLY A 26 7.82 -3.51 -2.25
C GLY A 26 8.58 -2.73 -1.18
N SER A 27 8.63 -1.40 -1.28
CA SER A 27 9.23 -0.52 -0.26
C SER A 27 8.59 0.87 -0.27
N GLU A 28 8.66 1.57 0.85
CA GLU A 28 8.25 2.98 0.97
C GLU A 28 9.02 3.85 -0.03
N GLU A 29 10.34 3.67 -0.12
CA GLU A 29 11.20 4.44 -1.03
C GLU A 29 10.76 4.32 -2.49
N SER A 30 10.42 3.09 -2.94
CA SER A 30 9.93 2.85 -4.29
C SER A 30 8.59 3.55 -4.54
N ALA A 31 7.67 3.51 -3.57
CA ALA A 31 6.39 4.19 -3.65
C ALA A 31 6.53 5.71 -3.67
N THR A 32 7.43 6.26 -2.85
CA THR A 32 7.73 7.70 -2.79
C THR A 32 8.26 8.21 -4.13
N LYS A 33 9.23 7.51 -4.74
CA LYS A 33 9.74 7.87 -6.07
C LYS A 33 8.63 7.88 -7.13
N GLU A 34 7.71 6.93 -7.06
CA GLU A 34 6.58 6.88 -7.99
C GLU A 34 5.56 7.99 -7.74
N ALA A 35 5.24 8.29 -6.48
CA ALA A 35 4.36 9.40 -6.12
C ALA A 35 4.91 10.74 -6.64
N GLU A 36 6.21 10.98 -6.48
CA GLU A 36 6.85 12.19 -7.02
C GLU A 36 6.80 12.22 -8.56
N ARG A 37 7.09 11.10 -9.23
CA ARG A 37 7.02 11.01 -10.69
C ARG A 37 5.62 11.35 -11.19
N LEU A 38 4.58 10.84 -10.53
CA LEU A 38 3.18 11.10 -10.87
C LEU A 38 2.77 12.55 -10.60
N ALA A 39 3.19 13.12 -9.47
CA ALA A 39 2.93 14.52 -9.15
C ALA A 39 3.56 15.48 -10.17
N ARG A 40 4.81 15.23 -10.60
CA ARG A 40 5.48 15.99 -11.66
C ARG A 40 4.75 15.89 -13.00
N ALA A 41 4.22 14.72 -13.33
CA ALA A 41 3.49 14.48 -14.57
C ALA A 41 2.07 15.07 -14.56
N ASN A 42 1.47 15.32 -13.40
CA ASN A 42 0.10 15.80 -13.25
C ASN A 42 0.02 16.99 -12.25
N PRO A 43 0.46 18.20 -12.65
CA PRO A 43 0.43 19.36 -11.77
C PRO A 43 -0.98 19.63 -11.20
N GLY A 44 -1.04 19.93 -9.91
CA GLY A 44 -2.30 20.19 -9.19
C GLY A 44 -3.00 18.93 -8.66
N GLN A 45 -2.57 17.72 -9.05
CA GLN A 45 -3.04 16.48 -8.44
C GLN A 45 -2.18 16.09 -7.24
N MET A 46 -2.82 15.46 -6.25
CA MET A 46 -2.18 14.95 -5.06
C MET A 46 -1.96 13.45 -5.16
N PHE A 47 -0.81 12.98 -4.70
CA PHE A 47 -0.45 11.57 -4.62
C PHE A 47 0.07 11.28 -3.21
N VAL A 48 -0.48 10.25 -2.58
CA VAL A 48 -0.24 9.85 -1.18
C VAL A 48 0.32 8.44 -1.17
N VAL A 49 1.42 8.26 -0.45
CA VAL A 49 2.01 6.94 -0.19
C VAL A 49 1.28 6.31 1.00
N LEU A 50 0.75 5.10 0.81
CA LEU A 50 -0.01 4.37 1.83
C LEU A 50 0.63 3.01 2.06
N GLU A 51 0.85 2.67 3.34
CA GLU A 51 1.28 1.33 3.74
C GLU A 51 0.06 0.44 4.04
N ALA A 52 0.05 -0.77 3.50
CA ALA A 52 -1.01 -1.74 3.78
C ALA A 52 -0.80 -2.37 5.16
N LYS A 53 -1.76 -2.18 6.09
CA LYS A 53 -1.71 -2.78 7.43
C LYS A 53 -2.58 -4.04 7.58
N ALA A 54 -3.70 -4.13 6.86
CA ALA A 54 -4.60 -5.29 6.93
C ALA A 54 -5.49 -5.45 5.69
N ALA A 55 -5.97 -6.68 5.45
CA ALA A 55 -7.03 -6.97 4.48
C ALA A 55 -8.11 -7.91 5.07
N ARG A 56 -9.37 -7.73 4.65
CA ARG A 56 -10.55 -8.48 5.11
C ARG A 56 -11.41 -8.90 3.93
N ARG A 57 -11.89 -10.15 3.90
CA ARG A 57 -12.83 -10.66 2.88
C ARG A 57 -13.88 -11.56 3.51
N VAL A 58 -15.15 -11.38 3.12
CA VAL A 58 -16.30 -12.17 3.61
C VAL A 58 -16.56 -13.32 2.63
N ASP A 59 -15.65 -14.28 2.64
CA ASP A 59 -15.83 -15.64 2.11
C ASP A 59 -15.15 -16.50 3.18
N ASP A 60 -15.93 -17.08 4.11
CA ASP A 60 -15.39 -17.67 5.35
C ASP A 60 -14.42 -16.73 6.12
N MET A 61 -14.80 -15.47 6.32
CA MET A 61 -14.06 -14.41 7.06
C MET A 61 -12.52 -14.54 7.03
N VAL A 62 -11.89 -14.25 5.90
CA VAL A 62 -10.43 -14.23 5.80
C VAL A 62 -9.88 -12.94 6.40
N ARG A 63 -8.98 -13.06 7.37
CA ARG A 63 -8.22 -11.96 7.98
C ARG A 63 -6.75 -12.09 7.63
N THR A 64 -6.20 -11.07 6.98
CA THR A 64 -4.77 -10.97 6.68
C THR A 64 -4.18 -9.78 7.44
N THR A 65 -3.06 -9.99 8.13
CA THR A 65 -2.25 -8.94 8.74
C THR A 65 -0.99 -8.78 7.91
N PHE A 66 -0.69 -7.55 7.54
CA PHE A 66 0.57 -7.25 6.86
C PHE A 66 1.62 -6.88 7.91
N VAL A 67 2.78 -7.51 7.82
CA VAL A 67 3.89 -7.31 8.75
C VAL A 67 5.10 -6.81 7.97
N ASP A 68 5.83 -5.90 8.59
CA ASP A 68 7.19 -5.60 8.18
C ASP A 68 8.11 -6.56 8.93
N GLU A 69 8.74 -7.49 8.22
CA GLU A 69 9.68 -8.45 8.81
C GLU A 69 10.86 -7.77 9.52
N SER A 70 11.19 -6.52 9.17
CA SER A 70 12.25 -5.76 9.84
C SER A 70 11.86 -5.23 11.23
N GLU A 71 10.56 -5.19 11.55
CA GLU A 71 10.05 -4.69 12.83
C GLU A 71 9.88 -5.79 13.89
N ILE A 72 10.10 -7.06 13.56
CA ILE A 72 9.97 -8.18 14.50
C ILE A 72 11.29 -8.35 15.27
N PRO A 73 11.32 -8.10 16.60
CA PRO A 73 12.53 -8.32 17.39
C PRO A 73 12.84 -9.82 17.53
N PHE A 74 14.13 -10.15 17.51
CA PHE A 74 14.66 -11.50 17.72
C PHE A 74 14.59 -11.95 19.19
#